data_AF-A0A7X7WWG0-F1
#
_entry.id   AF-A0A7X7WWG0-F1
#
_cell.length_a   1.000
_cell.length_b   1.000
_cell.length_c   1.000
_cell.angle_alpha   90.00
_cell.angle_beta   90.00
_cell.angle_gamma   90.00
#
_symmetry.space_group_name_H-M   'P 1'
#
loop_
_entity.id
_entity.type
_entity.pdbx_description
1 polymer ?
#
loop_
_entity_poly.entity_id
_entity_poly.type
_entity_poly.pdbx_seq_one_letter_code
_entity_poly.pdbx_strand_id
1 'polypeptide(L)'
;FDNDINKVPKTALTVGVGTVLAAKEVMIIVNGHNKARALYHAVEGGITQMWTISALQNHEHGIIVCDDAATEELKVGTYRYFKDIEAAHIDPESL
;
A
#
# COMPACT_ATOMS: atom_id res chain seq x y z
N PHE A 1 20.05 12.76 -5.28
CA PHE A 1 20.52 12.75 -6.69
C PHE A 1 20.38 14.13 -7.37
N ASP A 2 20.32 15.25 -6.62
CA ASP A 2 20.27 16.63 -7.16
C ASP A 2 19.26 16.86 -8.30
N ASN A 3 18.13 16.15 -8.26
CA ASN A 3 17.12 16.12 -9.32
C ASN A 3 17.63 15.73 -10.72
N ASP A 4 18.76 15.03 -10.80
CA ASP A 4 19.36 14.51 -12.03
C ASP A 4 19.15 12.99 -12.11
N ILE A 5 18.34 12.59 -13.09
CA ILE A 5 17.99 11.19 -13.35
C ILE A 5 19.23 10.34 -13.71
N ASN A 6 20.27 10.94 -14.28
CA ASN A 6 21.48 10.22 -14.69
C ASN A 6 22.30 9.75 -13.48
N LYS A 7 22.10 10.37 -12.31
CA LYS A 7 22.76 9.97 -11.07
C LYS A 7 22.04 8.81 -10.38
N VAL A 8 20.81 8.48 -10.76
CA VAL A 8 20.03 7.38 -10.16
C VAL A 8 20.55 6.02 -10.68
N PRO A 9 20.86 5.06 -9.80
CA PRO A 9 21.28 3.72 -10.22
C PRO A 9 20.21 3.02 -11.08
N LYS A 10 20.65 2.36 -12.16
CA LYS A 10 19.76 1.65 -13.10
C LYS A 10 19.33 0.27 -12.61
N THR A 11 20.01 -0.28 -11.61
CA THR A 11 19.78 -1.61 -11.05
C THR A 11 19.79 -1.55 -9.53
N ALA A 12 19.07 -2.48 -8.90
CA ALA A 12 19.00 -2.62 -7.46
C ALA A 12 18.91 -4.11 -7.08
N LEU A 13 19.39 -4.44 -5.89
CA LEU A 13 19.11 -5.72 -5.25
C LEU A 13 17.87 -5.54 -4.38
N THR A 14 16.87 -6.39 -4.57
CA THR A 14 15.60 -6.35 -3.84
C THR A 14 15.23 -7.75 -3.38
N VAL A 15 14.51 -7.82 -2.27
CA VAL A 15 13.81 -9.05 -1.89
C VAL A 15 12.70 -9.34 -2.90
N GLY A 16 12.41 -10.62 -3.11
CA GLY A 16 11.31 -11.05 -3.96
C GLY A 16 9.96 -10.88 -3.28
N VAL A 17 8.88 -10.83 -4.07
CA VAL A 17 7.50 -10.76 -3.54
C VAL A 17 7.22 -11.94 -2.61
N GLY A 18 7.65 -13.15 -2.98
CA GLY A 18 7.48 -14.35 -2.14
C GLY A 18 8.21 -14.25 -0.79
N THR A 19 9.35 -13.54 -0.73
CA THR A 19 10.07 -13.32 0.53
C THR A 19 9.29 -12.39 1.45
N VAL A 20 8.67 -11.33 0.90
CA VAL A 20 7.82 -10.42 1.67
C VAL A 20 6.58 -11.16 2.18
N LEU A 21 5.93 -11.96 1.32
CA LEU A 21 4.75 -12.74 1.70
C LEU A 21 5.03 -13.91 2.64
N ALA A 22 6.29 -14.27 2.87
CA ALA A 22 6.68 -15.27 3.86
C ALA A 22 6.86 -14.68 5.27
N ALA A 23 6.76 -13.36 5.42
CA ALA A 23 6.79 -12.72 6.73
C ALA A 23 5.56 -13.11 7.55
N LYS A 24 5.64 -13.02 8.88
CA LYS A 24 4.48 -13.27 9.76
C LYS A 24 3.41 -12.18 9.56
N GLU A 25 3.84 -10.96 9.32
CA GLU A 25 2.99 -9.78 9.18
C GLU A 25 3.68 -8.79 8.23
N VAL A 26 2.89 -8.12 7.39
CA VAL A 26 3.40 -7.16 6.41
C VAL A 26 2.61 -5.86 6.56
N MET A 27 3.33 -4.77 6.87
CA MET A 27 2.76 -3.43 6.93
C MET A 27 3.30 -2.57 5.79
N ILE A 28 2.39 -1.91 5.07
CA ILE A 28 2.69 -1.03 3.94
C ILE A 28 2.19 0.38 4.26
N ILE A 29 3.06 1.37 4.08
CA ILE A 29 2.72 2.79 4.27
C ILE A 29 2.52 3.44 2.90
N VAL A 30 1.40 4.11 2.71
CA VAL A 30 1.01 4.77 1.47
C VAL A 30 0.68 6.23 1.75
N ASN A 31 1.51 7.15 1.25
CA ASN A 31 1.37 8.57 1.55
C ASN A 31 1.32 9.40 0.25
N GLY A 32 0.27 10.21 0.14
CA GLY A 32 0.10 11.25 -0.87
C GLY A 32 -0.62 10.78 -2.14
N HIS A 33 -1.21 11.75 -2.83
CA HIS A 33 -2.00 11.57 -4.06
C HIS A 33 -1.29 10.75 -5.15
N ASN A 34 0.03 10.90 -5.29
CA ASN A 34 0.84 10.17 -6.29
C ASN A 34 0.78 8.64 -6.12
N LYS A 35 0.27 8.14 -4.99
CA LYS A 35 0.12 6.72 -4.68
C LYS A 35 -1.31 6.22 -4.79
N ALA A 36 -2.29 7.09 -5.03
CA ALA A 36 -3.71 6.71 -5.01
C ALA A 36 -4.05 5.59 -5.99
N ARG A 37 -3.51 5.67 -7.21
CA ARG A 37 -3.67 4.60 -8.21
C ARG A 37 -3.06 3.26 -7.77
N ALA A 38 -1.93 3.29 -7.08
CA ALA A 38 -1.30 2.07 -6.58
C ALA A 38 -2.13 1.44 -5.46
N LEU A 39 -2.71 2.27 -4.57
CA LEU A 39 -3.60 1.82 -3.52
C LEU A 39 -4.90 1.21 -4.08
N TYR A 40 -5.48 1.84 -5.10
CA TYR A 40 -6.61 1.28 -5.84
C TYR A 40 -6.34 -0.15 -6.32
N HIS A 41 -5.20 -0.38 -6.98
CA HIS A 41 -4.84 -1.73 -7.46
C HIS A 41 -4.50 -2.71 -6.31
N ALA A 42 -4.04 -2.21 -5.16
CA ALA A 42 -3.78 -3.05 -4.00
C ALA A 42 -5.06 -3.55 -3.34
N VAL A 43 -6.11 -2.73 -3.28
CA VAL A 43 -7.33 -3.00 -2.50
C VAL A 43 -8.51 -3.44 -3.38
N GLU A 44 -8.77 -2.75 -4.49
CA GLU A 44 -9.95 -2.99 -5.35
C GLU A 44 -9.61 -3.72 -6.65
N GLY A 45 -8.34 -3.66 -7.06
CA GLY A 45 -7.85 -4.36 -8.25
C GLY A 45 -7.71 -5.87 -8.05
N GLY A 46 -7.68 -6.61 -9.15
CA GLY A 46 -7.33 -8.02 -9.12
C GLY A 46 -5.82 -8.25 -8.96
N ILE A 47 -5.45 -9.42 -8.45
CA ILE A 47 -4.05 -9.84 -8.29
C ILE A 47 -3.36 -9.91 -9.65
N THR A 48 -2.26 -9.17 -9.82
CA THR A 48 -1.48 -9.13 -11.06
C THR A 48 -0.02 -8.77 -10.81
N GLN A 49 0.89 -9.36 -11.57
CA GLN A 49 2.32 -9.04 -11.52
C GLN A 49 2.66 -7.61 -11.99
N MET A 50 1.75 -6.94 -12.72
CA MET A 50 1.93 -5.53 -13.10
C MET A 50 1.83 -4.59 -11.89
N TRP A 51 1.11 -5.01 -10.84
CA TRP A 51 0.94 -4.31 -9.58
C TRP A 51 1.27 -5.26 -8.45
N THR A 52 2.56 -5.50 -8.20
CA THR A 52 3.03 -6.53 -7.26
C THR A 52 2.47 -6.38 -5.84
N ILE A 53 2.08 -5.17 -5.44
CA ILE A 53 1.41 -4.90 -4.17
C ILE A 53 0.05 -5.62 -4.02
N SER A 54 -0.63 -5.92 -5.14
CA SER A 54 -1.87 -6.71 -5.14
C SER A 54 -1.67 -8.12 -4.57
N ALA A 55 -0.44 -8.64 -4.57
CA ALA A 55 -0.13 -9.94 -3.96
C ALA A 55 -0.36 -9.95 -2.44
N LEU A 56 -0.41 -8.78 -1.79
CA LEU A 56 -0.75 -8.64 -0.36
C LEU A 56 -2.17 -9.17 -0.05
N GLN A 57 -3.08 -9.18 -1.04
CA GLN A 57 -4.42 -9.75 -0.87
C GLN A 57 -4.41 -11.25 -0.51
N ASN A 58 -3.31 -11.96 -0.78
CA ASN A 58 -3.13 -13.37 -0.40
C ASN A 58 -2.46 -13.54 0.97
N HIS A 59 -2.06 -12.46 1.64
CA HIS A 59 -1.36 -12.54 2.92
C HIS A 59 -2.35 -12.53 4.09
N GLU A 60 -2.23 -13.49 5.00
CA GLU A 60 -3.15 -13.62 6.14
C GLU A 60 -3.12 -12.40 7.08
N HIS A 61 -1.97 -11.74 7.19
CA HIS A 61 -1.76 -10.58 8.07
C HIS A 61 -1.13 -9.39 7.30
N GLY A 62 -1.88 -8.81 6.38
CA GLY A 62 -1.48 -7.62 5.63
C GLY A 62 -2.15 -6.35 6.15
N ILE A 63 -1.36 -5.32 6.46
CA ILE A 63 -1.85 -4.01 6.92
C ILE A 63 -1.42 -2.93 5.94
N ILE A 64 -2.34 -2.06 5.55
CA ILE A 64 -2.05 -0.86 4.77
C ILE A 64 -2.41 0.37 5.60
N VAL A 65 -1.42 1.21 5.87
CA VAL A 65 -1.59 2.51 6.54
C VAL A 65 -1.51 3.59 5.47
N CYS A 66 -2.54 4.43 5.37
CA CYS A 66 -2.59 5.47 4.35
C CYS A 66 -3.13 6.81 4.85
N ASP A 67 -2.74 7.90 4.20
CA ASP A 67 -3.32 9.22 4.39
C ASP A 67 -4.55 9.40 3.50
N ASP A 68 -5.39 10.39 3.80
CA ASP A 68 -6.62 10.64 3.03
C ASP A 68 -6.31 10.93 1.54
N ALA A 69 -5.20 11.62 1.23
CA ALA A 69 -4.84 11.94 -0.16
C ALA A 69 -4.49 10.69 -1.00
N ALA A 70 -3.97 9.63 -0.40
CA ALA A 70 -3.77 8.36 -1.09
C ALA A 70 -5.09 7.61 -1.38
N THR A 71 -6.22 8.01 -0.81
CA THR A 71 -7.51 7.31 -0.98
C THR A 71 -8.39 7.85 -2.10
N GLU A 72 -7.96 8.89 -2.82
CA GLU A 72 -8.80 9.60 -3.81
C GLU A 72 -9.31 8.74 -4.97
N GLU A 73 -8.59 7.69 -5.34
CA GLU A 73 -8.96 6.75 -6.41
C GLU A 73 -9.78 5.55 -5.91
N LEU A 74 -10.04 5.45 -4.59
CA LEU A 74 -10.88 4.40 -4.03
C LEU A 74 -12.36 4.73 -4.18
N LYS A 75 -13.21 3.70 -4.28
CA LYS A 75 -14.65 3.91 -4.18
C LYS A 75 -15.00 4.36 -2.78
N VAL A 76 -15.96 5.30 -2.71
CA VAL A 76 -16.50 5.82 -1.45
C VAL A 76 -16.97 4.69 -0.51
N GLY A 77 -17.52 3.61 -1.06
CA GLY A 77 -17.95 2.45 -0.27
C GLY A 77 -16.77 1.74 0.42
N THR A 78 -15.67 1.52 -0.30
CA THR A 78 -14.44 0.90 0.24
C THR A 78 -13.83 1.77 1.32
N TYR A 79 -13.72 3.07 1.07
CA TYR A 79 -13.19 4.03 2.03
C TYR A 79 -13.99 4.07 3.33
N ARG A 80 -15.32 4.15 3.23
CA ARG A 80 -16.21 4.15 4.40
C ARG A 80 -16.12 2.85 5.19
N TYR A 81 -16.11 1.71 4.49
CA TYR A 81 -15.98 0.40 5.13
C TYR A 81 -14.73 0.34 6.03
N PHE A 82 -13.56 0.74 5.52
CA PHE A 82 -12.33 0.70 6.32
C PHE A 82 -12.31 1.74 7.43
N LYS A 83 -12.85 2.94 7.21
CA LYS A 83 -13.01 3.94 8.28
C LYS A 83 -13.91 3.45 9.41
N ASP A 84 -14.96 2.71 9.08
CA ASP A 84 -15.92 2.21 10.06
C ASP A 84 -15.31 1.07 10.89
N ILE A 85 -14.64 0.10 10.27
CA ILE A 85 -14.04 -1.03 11.02
C ILE A 85 -12.81 -0.62 11.83
N GLU A 86 -12.05 0.38 11.38
CA GLU A 86 -10.86 0.88 12.08
C GLU A 86 -11.13 2.13 12.95
N ALA A 87 -12.39 2.51 13.15
CA ALA A 87 -12.75 3.72 13.89
C ALA A 87 -12.08 3.84 15.27
N ALA A 88 -11.79 2.72 15.93
CA ALA A 88 -11.12 2.66 17.24
C ALA A 88 -9.58 2.67 17.16
N HIS A 89 -8.98 2.53 15.97
CA HIS A 89 -7.53 2.38 15.78
C HIS A 89 -6.92 3.46 14.86
N ILE A 90 -7.74 4.39 14.37
CA ILE A 90 -7.31 5.48 13.45
C ILE A 90 -6.62 6.61 14.21
N ASP A 91 -6.89 6.81 15.50
CA ASP A 91 -6.33 7.89 16.29
C ASP A 91 -4.96 7.49 16.88
N PRO A 92 -3.85 8.10 16.46
CA PRO A 92 -2.54 7.84 17.04
C PRO A 92 -2.46 8.18 18.53
N GLU A 93 -3.33 9.09 19.03
CA GLU A 93 -3.40 9.43 20.46
C GLU A 93 -4.13 8.37 21.29
N SER A 94 -4.84 7.45 20.63
CA SER A 94 -5.55 6.33 21.28
C SER A 94 -4.70 5.06 21.43
N LEU A 95 -3.48 5.05 20.89
CA LEU A 95 -2.49 3.96 20.97
C LEU A 95 -1.55 4.14 22.17
#